data_AF-E5A8F1-F1
#
_entry.id   AF-E5A8F1-F1
#
_cell.length_a   1.000
_cell.length_b   1.000
_cell.length_c   1.000
_cell.angle_alpha   90.00
_cell.angle_beta   90.00
_cell.angle_gamma   90.00
#
_symmetry.space_group_name_H-M   'P 1'
#
loop_
_entity.id
_entity.type
_entity.pdbx_description
1 polymer ?
#
loop_
_entity_poly.entity_id
_entity_poly.type
_entity_poly.pdbx_seq_one_letter_code
_entity_poly.pdbx_strand_id
1 'polypeptide(L)'
;MQALSDAELTFYSELLEILVDKTPEPSHNAALRAALQKLEASIASGNLESAQNFLDLFATSVGKQKEWQAPYRETGILDFVLQQLSATEPQKSLSKQYLRVIGNSVADNDTNRELASCSTCAMTSVKLFNHHRYGVQSLTEPEPAKAAAAMLRLDATISRLLAAEQIPEAAVDYATDLVTWSTGNLTANQLKDDTSLEAFTSLLKVALTYNPDHYEEYAAILVHYLQDPDFQQKVASPKLLDDLVVLLLDFEARLTPEEIHAVFQELGITKDTDHTGTEDTKVILLAQLIGTISAVSSTDAFAQNFSIRTPVIERVEAQLRSPWDKAAPSTVCSCVILGNLGMSDEVCTDMVQIMELHIALIAILQYGETAKSALLYAAAGFMRHLTFPEANRVVLADAGLIQACCRMLTLDDPSVRGEAAAMLCKLVTNNFHNIEKVIYERAKVDSHAQSSQDSPQTTVLSHIVEQALTPSKPLPSTTMKNPMIELGRTIVAIVRYLGRPNAEKDVDSVRHEIFKISKIARPVARLVRQRFYADARSEGLLGLGLMAQLPEGASRVIEEFKDDEGLLNAIKDFANGKDGGIEQQGSTGGRDYQNAIVLLQALQNNVSTDMDATLKSQIVSLQEELGRLMV
;
A
#
# COMPACT_ATOMS: atom_id res chain seq x y z
N MET A 1 -34.28 -41.75 42.60
CA MET A 1 -32.81 -41.85 42.62
C MET A 1 -32.41 -42.45 43.95
N GLN A 2 -31.89 -43.68 43.95
CA GLN A 2 -31.23 -44.22 45.15
C GLN A 2 -29.88 -43.51 45.29
N ALA A 3 -29.60 -42.95 46.46
CA ALA A 3 -28.26 -42.49 46.79
C ALA A 3 -27.32 -43.69 46.71
N LEU A 4 -26.25 -43.57 45.92
CA LEU A 4 -25.21 -44.59 45.85
C LEU A 4 -24.55 -44.73 47.22
N SER A 5 -24.20 -45.95 47.61
CA SER A 5 -23.44 -46.15 48.84
C SER A 5 -21.98 -45.77 48.63
N ASP A 6 -21.33 -45.19 49.65
CA ASP A 6 -19.90 -44.83 49.60
C ASP A 6 -19.01 -46.05 49.28
N ALA A 7 -19.44 -47.24 49.67
CA ALA A 7 -18.78 -48.52 49.36
C ALA A 7 -18.77 -48.82 47.85
N GLU A 8 -19.85 -48.51 47.13
CA GLU A 8 -19.91 -48.69 45.68
C GLU A 8 -19.04 -47.67 44.95
N LEU A 9 -19.03 -46.41 45.38
CA LEU A 9 -18.18 -45.37 44.79
C LEU A 9 -16.69 -45.69 44.97
N THR A 10 -16.33 -46.19 46.15
CA THR A 10 -14.96 -46.62 46.47
C THR A 10 -14.55 -47.81 45.60
N PHE A 11 -15.40 -48.84 45.49
CA PHE A 11 -15.11 -50.02 44.66
C PHE A 11 -14.82 -49.66 43.20
N TYR A 12 -15.62 -48.80 42.59
CA TYR A 12 -15.40 -48.39 41.19
C TYR A 12 -14.19 -47.48 41.01
N SER A 13 -13.83 -46.68 42.03
CA SER A 13 -12.60 -45.88 42.01
C SER A 13 -11.36 -46.76 42.07
N GLU A 14 -11.32 -47.73 42.99
CA GLU A 14 -10.24 -48.72 43.11
C GLU A 14 -10.12 -49.59 41.83
N LEU A 15 -11.26 -49.98 41.24
CA LEU A 15 -11.28 -50.71 39.99
C LEU A 15 -10.65 -49.89 38.85
N LEU A 16 -10.97 -48.60 38.76
CA LEU A 16 -10.37 -47.71 37.77
C LEU A 16 -8.88 -47.50 38.01
N GLU A 17 -8.43 -47.36 39.25
CA GLU A 17 -6.99 -47.26 39.57
C GLU A 17 -6.22 -48.47 39.04
N ILE A 18 -6.77 -49.68 39.23
CA ILE A 18 -6.16 -50.92 38.71
C ILE A 18 -6.18 -50.95 37.17
N LEU A 19 -7.24 -50.42 36.55
CA LEU A 19 -7.38 -50.39 35.09
C LEU A 19 -6.44 -49.37 34.44
N VAL A 20 -6.21 -48.21 35.08
CA VAL A 20 -5.38 -47.11 34.57
C VAL A 20 -3.94 -47.55 34.26
N ASP A 21 -3.42 -48.53 34.99
CA ASP A 21 -2.06 -49.07 34.80
C ASP A 21 -1.99 -50.27 33.84
N LYS A 22 -3.11 -50.66 33.22
CA LYS A 22 -3.18 -51.74 32.21
C LYS A 22 -3.38 -51.17 30.81
N THR A 23 -3.01 -51.96 29.81
CA THR A 23 -3.37 -51.69 28.41
C THR A 23 -4.88 -51.92 28.23
N PRO A 24 -5.60 -51.04 27.51
CA PRO A 24 -7.02 -51.21 27.31
C PRO A 24 -7.35 -52.42 26.44
N GLU A 25 -8.32 -53.21 26.88
CA GLU A 25 -8.90 -54.33 26.15
C GLU A 25 -10.41 -54.13 26.01
N PRO A 26 -11.07 -54.72 24.99
CA PRO A 26 -12.53 -54.61 24.81
C PRO A 26 -13.34 -55.07 26.04
N SER A 27 -12.78 -55.98 26.84
CA SER A 27 -13.34 -56.47 28.10
C SER A 27 -13.52 -55.35 29.15
N HIS A 28 -12.74 -54.27 29.08
CA HIS A 28 -12.80 -53.13 30.00
C HIS A 28 -13.96 -52.16 29.70
N ASN A 29 -14.56 -52.21 28.51
CA ASN A 29 -15.61 -51.27 28.10
C ASN A 29 -16.85 -51.31 29.01
N ALA A 30 -17.20 -52.48 29.56
CA ALA A 30 -18.31 -52.60 30.50
C ALA A 30 -18.02 -51.89 31.84
N ALA A 31 -16.79 -52.01 32.34
CA ALA A 31 -16.35 -51.32 33.56
C ALA A 31 -16.30 -49.80 33.37
N LEU A 32 -15.81 -49.33 32.21
CA LEU A 32 -15.81 -47.90 31.86
C LEU A 32 -17.22 -47.30 31.81
N ARG A 33 -18.18 -47.98 31.17
CA ARG A 33 -19.60 -47.52 31.15
C ARG A 33 -20.21 -47.49 32.55
N ALA A 34 -19.92 -48.49 33.38
CA ALA A 34 -20.39 -48.50 34.77
C ALA A 34 -19.77 -47.34 35.58
N ALA A 35 -18.47 -47.07 35.40
CA ALA A 35 -17.81 -45.94 36.03
C ALA A 35 -18.39 -44.59 35.56
N LEU A 36 -18.69 -44.43 34.27
CA LEU A 36 -19.37 -43.24 33.75
C LEU A 36 -20.74 -43.02 34.41
N GLN A 37 -21.55 -44.08 34.56
CA GLN A 37 -22.84 -43.99 35.27
C GLN A 37 -22.68 -43.57 36.74
N LYS A 38 -21.61 -44.02 37.41
CA LYS A 38 -21.32 -43.62 38.80
C LYS A 38 -20.85 -42.16 38.88
N LEU A 39 -20.08 -41.68 37.90
CA LEU A 39 -19.72 -40.28 37.76
C LEU A 39 -20.96 -39.40 37.58
N GLU A 40 -21.85 -39.76 36.66
CA GLU A 40 -23.14 -39.07 36.42
C GLU A 40 -23.97 -38.97 37.70
N ALA A 41 -24.11 -40.09 38.42
CA ALA A 41 -24.84 -40.13 39.68
C ALA A 41 -24.18 -39.33 40.80
N SER A 42 -22.84 -39.26 40.84
CA SER A 42 -22.09 -38.44 41.80
C SER A 42 -22.31 -36.95 41.56
N ILE A 43 -22.32 -36.52 40.29
CA ILE A 43 -22.64 -35.14 39.91
C ILE A 43 -24.09 -34.81 40.26
N ALA A 44 -25.04 -35.68 39.91
CA ALA A 44 -26.47 -35.47 40.16
C ALA A 44 -26.82 -35.43 41.67
N SER A 45 -26.02 -36.07 42.52
CA SER A 45 -26.18 -36.07 43.99
C SER A 45 -25.39 -34.96 44.70
N GLY A 46 -24.62 -34.16 43.96
CA GLY A 46 -23.79 -33.08 44.52
C GLY A 46 -22.51 -33.57 45.20
N ASN A 47 -22.13 -34.85 45.08
CA ASN A 47 -20.87 -35.37 45.58
C ASN A 47 -19.73 -35.05 44.60
N LEU A 48 -19.24 -33.81 44.67
CA LEU A 48 -18.23 -33.28 43.76
C LEU A 48 -16.84 -33.88 43.98
N GLU A 49 -16.54 -34.34 45.20
CA GLU A 49 -15.25 -34.95 45.52
C GLU A 49 -15.10 -36.30 44.80
N SER A 50 -16.11 -37.17 44.90
CA SER A 50 -16.11 -38.44 44.17
C SER A 50 -16.13 -38.21 42.65
N ALA A 51 -16.92 -37.25 42.16
CA ALA A 51 -16.93 -36.91 40.74
C ALA A 51 -15.54 -36.44 40.25
N GLN A 52 -14.85 -35.63 41.06
CA GLN A 52 -13.49 -35.18 40.76
C GLN A 52 -12.51 -36.35 40.70
N ASN A 53 -12.57 -37.29 41.65
CA ASN A 53 -11.70 -38.47 41.66
C ASN A 53 -11.89 -39.33 40.41
N PHE A 54 -13.13 -39.60 39.99
CA PHE A 54 -13.40 -40.31 38.74
C PHE A 54 -12.79 -39.62 37.52
N LEU A 55 -12.97 -38.30 37.41
CA LEU A 55 -12.42 -37.52 36.31
C LEU A 55 -10.89 -37.47 36.34
N ASP A 56 -10.29 -37.38 37.53
CA ASP A 56 -8.83 -37.42 37.72
C ASP A 56 -8.24 -38.75 37.25
N LEU A 57 -8.88 -39.87 37.60
CA LEU A 57 -8.49 -41.19 37.13
C LEU A 57 -8.63 -41.29 35.61
N PHE A 58 -9.77 -40.87 35.06
CA PHE A 58 -9.98 -40.90 33.62
C PHE A 58 -8.91 -40.11 32.86
N ALA A 59 -8.67 -38.88 33.29
CA ALA A 59 -7.71 -37.99 32.69
C ALA A 59 -6.28 -38.54 32.79
N THR A 60 -5.96 -39.20 33.89
CA THR A 60 -4.65 -39.83 34.12
C THR A 60 -4.43 -41.05 33.21
N SER A 61 -5.43 -41.93 33.04
CA SER A 61 -5.29 -43.08 32.13
C SER A 61 -5.03 -42.69 30.70
N VAL A 62 -5.86 -41.79 30.14
CA VAL A 62 -5.69 -41.38 28.74
C VAL A 62 -4.42 -40.53 28.52
N GLY A 63 -3.96 -39.83 29.55
CA GLY A 63 -2.68 -39.10 29.52
C GLY A 63 -1.45 -40.02 29.60
N LYS A 64 -1.55 -41.16 30.27
CA LYS A 64 -0.47 -42.16 30.38
C LYS A 64 -0.36 -43.05 29.14
N GLN A 65 -1.49 -43.48 28.58
CA GLN A 65 -1.55 -44.46 27.49
C GLN A 65 -2.58 -44.02 26.44
N LYS A 66 -2.12 -43.75 25.22
CA LYS A 66 -2.97 -43.21 24.12
C LYS A 66 -4.02 -44.22 23.65
N GLU A 67 -3.82 -45.50 23.90
CA GLU A 67 -4.73 -46.59 23.54
C GLU A 67 -6.10 -46.43 24.23
N TRP A 68 -6.21 -45.66 25.33
CA TRP A 68 -7.49 -45.36 26.00
C TRP A 68 -8.38 -44.39 25.21
N GLN A 69 -7.83 -43.66 24.23
CA GLN A 69 -8.56 -42.67 23.44
C GLN A 69 -9.75 -43.26 22.67
N ALA A 70 -9.60 -44.47 22.10
CA ALA A 70 -10.68 -45.15 21.37
C ALA A 70 -11.77 -45.71 22.32
N PRO A 71 -11.45 -46.46 23.39
CA PRO A 71 -12.42 -46.85 24.41
C PRO A 71 -13.20 -45.68 24.99
N TYR A 72 -12.57 -44.52 25.21
CA TYR A 72 -13.24 -43.35 25.79
C TYR A 72 -14.28 -42.75 24.85
N ARG A 73 -13.99 -42.76 23.54
CA ARG A 73 -14.95 -42.42 22.50
C ARG A 73 -16.09 -43.45 22.45
N GLU A 74 -15.77 -44.74 22.37
CA GLU A 74 -16.77 -45.82 22.21
C GLU A 74 -17.67 -46.05 23.43
N THR A 75 -17.22 -45.65 24.62
CA THR A 75 -17.99 -45.79 25.86
C THR A 75 -18.77 -44.53 26.22
N GLY A 76 -18.62 -43.44 25.46
CA GLY A 76 -19.32 -42.18 25.67
C GLY A 76 -18.71 -41.29 26.76
N ILE A 77 -17.53 -41.63 27.30
CA ILE A 77 -16.83 -40.79 28.29
C ILE A 77 -16.45 -39.44 27.67
N LEU A 78 -15.91 -39.46 26.44
CA LEU A 78 -15.56 -38.24 25.72
C LEU A 78 -16.79 -37.38 25.43
N ASP A 79 -17.88 -37.99 24.95
CA ASP A 79 -19.15 -37.29 24.69
C ASP A 79 -19.72 -36.67 25.97
N PHE A 80 -19.67 -37.41 27.09
CA PHE A 80 -20.14 -36.92 28.38
C PHE A 80 -19.39 -35.67 28.83
N VAL A 81 -18.05 -35.70 28.85
CA VAL A 81 -17.26 -34.54 29.30
C VAL A 81 -17.41 -33.34 28.37
N LEU A 82 -17.61 -33.56 27.06
CA LEU A 82 -17.93 -32.51 26.10
C LEU A 82 -19.30 -31.88 26.40
N GLN A 83 -20.33 -32.69 26.67
CA GLN A 83 -21.67 -32.19 27.01
C GLN A 83 -21.71 -31.43 28.33
N GLN A 84 -21.01 -31.91 29.37
CA GLN A 84 -20.97 -31.24 30.68
C GLN A 84 -20.28 -29.87 30.61
N LEU A 85 -19.26 -29.76 29.76
CA LEU A 85 -18.54 -28.50 29.57
C LEU A 85 -19.35 -27.50 28.73
N SER A 86 -20.18 -27.99 27.80
CA SER A 86 -21.07 -27.18 26.95
C SER A 86 -22.39 -26.77 27.61
N ALA A 87 -22.64 -27.17 28.86
CA ALA A 87 -23.83 -26.80 29.60
C ALA A 87 -23.89 -25.29 29.90
N THR A 88 -25.09 -24.70 30.00
CA THR A 88 -25.29 -23.25 30.23
C THR A 88 -24.63 -22.74 31.52
N GLU A 89 -24.54 -23.59 32.54
CA GLU A 89 -23.81 -23.33 33.78
C GLU A 89 -22.91 -24.52 34.11
N PRO A 90 -21.68 -24.58 33.58
CA PRO A 90 -20.78 -25.69 33.84
C PRO A 90 -20.33 -25.66 35.31
N GLN A 91 -20.23 -26.84 35.92
CA GLN A 91 -19.76 -27.02 37.29
C GLN A 91 -18.30 -26.55 37.40
N LYS A 92 -18.08 -25.31 37.86
CA LYS A 92 -16.77 -24.63 37.81
C LYS A 92 -15.63 -25.41 38.48
N SER A 93 -15.94 -26.16 39.54
CA SER A 93 -14.95 -26.97 40.26
C SER A 93 -14.45 -28.18 39.46
N LEU A 94 -15.25 -28.70 38.52
CA LEU A 94 -14.94 -29.88 37.72
C LEU A 94 -14.43 -29.55 36.31
N SER A 95 -14.61 -28.30 35.85
CA SER A 95 -14.21 -27.85 34.51
C SER A 95 -12.76 -28.17 34.17
N LYS A 96 -11.85 -28.05 35.14
CA LYS A 96 -10.43 -28.41 34.97
C LYS A 96 -10.26 -29.88 34.56
N GLN A 97 -10.99 -30.78 35.20
CA GLN A 97 -10.84 -32.21 34.94
C GLN A 97 -11.54 -32.65 33.67
N TYR A 98 -12.70 -32.08 33.33
CA TYR A 98 -13.31 -32.28 32.01
C TYR A 98 -12.33 -31.93 30.90
N LEU A 99 -11.66 -30.78 31.00
CA LEU A 99 -10.68 -30.35 30.02
C LEU A 99 -9.46 -31.25 29.92
N ARG A 100 -9.00 -31.79 31.05
CA ARG A 100 -7.88 -32.73 31.07
C ARG A 100 -8.24 -34.04 30.38
N VAL A 101 -9.45 -34.56 30.58
CA VAL A 101 -9.95 -35.74 29.86
C VAL A 101 -10.04 -35.45 28.36
N ILE A 102 -10.64 -34.31 27.96
CA ILE A 102 -10.79 -33.92 26.55
C ILE A 102 -9.42 -33.77 25.89
N GLY A 103 -8.54 -32.95 26.47
CA GLY A 103 -7.22 -32.65 25.92
C GLY A 103 -6.37 -33.89 25.68
N ASN A 104 -6.33 -34.81 26.65
CA ASN A 104 -5.60 -36.07 26.51
C ASN A 104 -6.28 -37.01 25.50
N SER A 105 -7.60 -36.95 25.39
CA SER A 105 -8.38 -37.77 24.46
C SER A 105 -8.21 -37.35 23.01
N VAL A 106 -7.92 -36.08 22.73
CA VAL A 106 -7.75 -35.54 21.37
C VAL A 106 -6.29 -35.36 20.93
N ALA A 107 -5.35 -35.43 21.87
CA ALA A 107 -3.92 -35.34 21.58
C ALA A 107 -3.51 -36.42 20.56
N ASP A 108 -2.98 -35.98 19.41
CA ASP A 108 -2.58 -36.84 18.28
C ASP A 108 -3.68 -37.81 17.76
N ASN A 109 -4.96 -37.46 17.88
CA ASN A 109 -6.07 -38.32 17.46
C ASN A 109 -7.13 -37.56 16.64
N ASP A 110 -7.03 -37.60 15.31
CA ASP A 110 -7.91 -36.86 14.40
C ASP A 110 -9.38 -37.21 14.55
N THR A 111 -9.72 -38.49 14.76
CA THR A 111 -11.11 -38.92 14.94
C THR A 111 -11.74 -38.32 16.20
N ASN A 112 -10.99 -38.26 17.30
CA ASN A 112 -11.47 -37.62 18.53
C ASN A 112 -11.48 -36.09 18.40
N ARG A 113 -10.52 -35.50 17.68
CA ARG A 113 -10.51 -34.06 17.36
C ARG A 113 -11.75 -33.65 16.56
N GLU A 114 -12.13 -34.40 15.53
CA GLU A 114 -13.30 -34.13 14.70
C GLU A 114 -14.60 -34.20 15.54
N LEU A 115 -14.73 -35.22 16.39
CA LEU A 115 -15.85 -35.35 17.33
C LEU A 115 -15.94 -34.17 18.31
N ALA A 116 -14.80 -33.76 18.87
CA ALA A 116 -14.73 -32.63 19.79
C ALA A 116 -14.96 -31.28 19.08
N SER A 117 -14.61 -31.15 17.79
CA SER A 117 -14.78 -29.93 16.98
C SER A 117 -16.26 -29.51 16.88
N CYS A 118 -17.18 -30.46 16.81
CA CYS A 118 -18.63 -30.18 16.79
C CYS A 118 -19.18 -29.62 18.11
N SER A 119 -18.49 -29.85 19.23
CA SER A 119 -18.94 -29.48 20.59
C SER A 119 -18.13 -28.35 21.23
N THR A 120 -16.96 -28.03 20.69
CA THR A 120 -15.95 -27.10 21.25
C THR A 120 -16.32 -25.63 21.11
N CYS A 121 -17.32 -25.31 20.28
CA CYS A 121 -17.78 -23.93 20.15
C CYS A 121 -18.36 -23.32 21.44
N ALA A 122 -18.87 -24.15 22.36
CA ALA A 122 -19.36 -23.68 23.66
C ALA A 122 -18.22 -23.40 24.67
N MET A 123 -16.98 -23.78 24.35
CA MET A 123 -15.87 -23.85 25.30
C MET A 123 -15.01 -22.58 25.37
N THR A 124 -15.45 -21.42 24.89
CA THR A 124 -14.61 -20.21 24.81
C THR A 124 -15.01 -19.11 25.76
N SER A 125 -15.54 -19.50 26.92
CA SER A 125 -15.53 -18.62 28.08
C SER A 125 -14.12 -18.66 28.70
N VAL A 126 -13.39 -17.54 28.62
CA VAL A 126 -12.27 -16.98 29.45
C VAL A 126 -11.62 -17.85 30.56
N LYS A 127 -12.36 -18.74 31.21
CA LYS A 127 -11.92 -19.58 32.34
C LYS A 127 -10.94 -20.70 31.98
N LEU A 128 -10.71 -21.00 30.69
CA LEU A 128 -9.84 -22.10 30.25
C LEU A 128 -8.34 -21.79 30.29
N PHE A 129 -7.95 -20.52 30.19
CA PHE A 129 -6.53 -20.14 30.08
C PHE A 129 -5.70 -20.45 31.34
N ASN A 130 -6.34 -20.70 32.49
CA ASN A 130 -5.62 -20.87 33.75
C ASN A 130 -5.02 -22.26 33.99
N HIS A 131 -5.36 -23.32 33.24
CA HIS A 131 -5.06 -24.67 33.77
C HIS A 131 -4.52 -25.76 32.83
N HIS A 132 -4.57 -25.73 31.49
CA HIS A 132 -3.90 -26.76 30.66
C HIS A 132 -3.56 -26.30 29.23
N ARG A 133 -2.25 -26.13 28.98
CA ARG A 133 -1.63 -25.64 27.73
C ARG A 133 -1.83 -26.57 26.53
N TYR A 134 -1.79 -27.89 26.73
CA TYR A 134 -1.78 -28.88 25.64
C TYR A 134 -3.17 -29.29 25.13
N GLY A 135 -4.20 -29.23 25.97
CA GLY A 135 -5.51 -29.77 25.64
C GLY A 135 -6.33 -28.88 24.69
N VAL A 136 -6.19 -27.56 24.79
CA VAL A 136 -6.94 -26.62 23.95
C VAL A 136 -6.23 -26.43 22.61
N GLN A 137 -4.89 -26.45 22.58
CA GLN A 137 -4.08 -26.38 21.36
C GLN A 137 -4.41 -27.51 20.37
N SER A 138 -4.42 -28.76 20.83
CA SER A 138 -4.78 -29.90 19.98
C SER A 138 -6.24 -29.88 19.49
N LEU A 139 -7.14 -29.12 20.12
CA LEU A 139 -8.54 -29.01 19.69
C LEU A 139 -8.76 -27.98 18.59
N THR A 140 -7.84 -27.02 18.43
CA THR A 140 -8.02 -25.86 17.54
C THR A 140 -7.10 -25.86 16.32
N GLU A 141 -6.15 -26.79 16.24
CA GLU A 141 -5.27 -26.96 15.06
C GLU A 141 -5.97 -27.44 13.78
N PRO A 142 -6.98 -28.33 13.80
CA PRO A 142 -7.67 -28.76 12.57
C PRO A 142 -8.45 -27.63 11.92
N GLU A 143 -8.47 -27.57 10.58
CA GLU A 143 -9.21 -26.55 9.82
C GLU A 143 -10.69 -26.37 10.23
N PRO A 144 -11.47 -27.43 10.48
CA PRO A 144 -12.85 -27.28 10.97
C PRO A 144 -12.94 -26.53 12.32
N ALA A 145 -11.94 -26.72 13.20
CA ALA A 145 -11.89 -26.06 14.49
C ALA A 145 -11.47 -24.60 14.40
N LYS A 146 -10.58 -24.25 13.45
CA LYS A 146 -10.24 -22.85 13.15
C LYS A 146 -11.44 -22.09 12.56
N ALA A 147 -12.17 -22.71 11.65
CA ALA A 147 -13.42 -22.14 11.11
C ALA A 147 -14.48 -21.96 12.21
N ALA A 148 -14.61 -22.93 13.11
CA ALA A 148 -15.49 -22.85 14.27
C ALA A 148 -15.09 -21.70 15.23
N ALA A 149 -13.79 -21.52 15.49
CA ALA A 149 -13.27 -20.39 16.27
C ALA A 149 -13.63 -19.04 15.62
N ALA A 150 -13.45 -18.91 14.31
CA ALA A 150 -13.83 -17.71 13.57
C ALA A 150 -15.35 -17.45 13.62
N MET A 151 -16.19 -18.49 13.52
CA MET A 151 -17.65 -18.36 13.66
C MET A 151 -18.08 -17.79 15.03
N LEU A 152 -17.31 -18.07 16.08
CA LEU A 152 -17.58 -17.60 17.44
C LEU A 152 -16.98 -16.26 17.80
N ARG A 153 -16.22 -15.65 16.89
CA ARG A 153 -15.52 -14.39 17.13
C ARG A 153 -14.53 -14.48 18.30
N LEU A 154 -13.72 -15.54 18.33
CA LEU A 154 -12.68 -15.69 19.35
C LEU A 154 -11.62 -14.60 19.24
N ASP A 155 -11.33 -14.14 18.04
CA ASP A 155 -10.51 -12.95 17.76
C ASP A 155 -10.93 -11.77 18.66
N ALA A 156 -12.22 -11.43 18.67
CA ALA A 156 -12.74 -10.31 19.44
C ALA A 156 -12.73 -10.57 20.95
N THR A 157 -13.09 -11.79 21.36
CA THR A 157 -13.12 -12.15 22.78
C THR A 157 -11.72 -12.16 23.38
N ILE A 158 -10.76 -12.79 22.72
CA ILE A 158 -9.39 -12.93 23.21
C ILE A 158 -8.65 -11.60 23.16
N SER A 159 -8.78 -10.84 22.06
CA SER A 159 -8.15 -9.50 21.95
C SER A 159 -8.59 -8.57 23.08
N ARG A 160 -9.88 -8.59 23.45
CA ARG A 160 -10.41 -7.82 24.59
C ARG A 160 -9.84 -8.26 25.94
N LEU A 161 -9.62 -9.57 26.13
CA LEU A 161 -9.03 -10.10 27.36
C LEU A 161 -7.54 -9.78 27.47
N LEU A 162 -6.80 -9.88 26.36
CA LEU A 162 -5.41 -9.44 26.27
C LEU A 162 -5.31 -7.95 26.62
N ALA A 163 -6.17 -7.10 26.02
CA ALA A 163 -6.19 -5.66 26.25
C ALA A 163 -6.60 -5.25 27.68
N ALA A 164 -7.21 -6.17 28.42
CA ALA A 164 -7.61 -6.01 29.81
C ALA A 164 -6.68 -6.73 30.79
N GLU A 165 -5.58 -7.33 30.32
CA GLU A 165 -4.61 -8.09 31.11
C GLU A 165 -5.25 -9.24 31.92
N GLN A 166 -6.30 -9.86 31.36
CA GLN A 166 -7.05 -10.94 32.00
C GLN A 166 -6.58 -12.34 31.58
N ILE A 167 -5.61 -12.42 30.67
CA ILE A 167 -4.98 -13.68 30.26
C ILE A 167 -3.71 -13.89 31.10
N PRO A 168 -3.57 -15.02 31.79
CA PRO A 168 -2.34 -15.35 32.52
C PRO A 168 -1.14 -15.43 31.57
N GLU A 169 0.02 -14.96 32.02
CA GLU A 169 1.28 -14.96 31.25
C GLU A 169 1.57 -16.32 30.60
N ALA A 170 1.42 -17.42 31.34
CA ALA A 170 1.66 -18.78 30.86
C ALA A 170 0.75 -19.24 29.70
N ALA A 171 -0.29 -18.45 29.38
CA ALA A 171 -1.30 -18.75 28.38
C ALA A 171 -1.36 -17.71 27.25
N VAL A 172 -0.47 -16.71 27.25
CA VAL A 172 -0.45 -15.65 26.23
C VAL A 172 -0.05 -16.21 24.88
N ASP A 173 0.99 -17.06 24.79
CA ASP A 173 1.38 -17.74 23.53
C ASP A 173 0.16 -18.34 22.82
N TYR A 174 -0.61 -19.12 23.58
CA TYR A 174 -1.77 -19.81 23.06
C TYR A 174 -2.93 -18.86 22.72
N ALA A 175 -3.12 -17.81 23.51
CA ALA A 175 -4.09 -16.77 23.19
C ALA A 175 -3.75 -16.06 21.88
N THR A 176 -2.48 -15.74 21.65
CA THR A 176 -1.97 -15.14 20.41
C THR A 176 -2.23 -16.07 19.21
N ASP A 177 -1.89 -17.36 19.33
CA ASP A 177 -2.16 -18.36 18.28
C ASP A 177 -3.64 -18.44 17.91
N LEU A 178 -4.52 -18.46 18.92
CA LEU A 178 -5.97 -18.48 18.69
C LEU A 178 -6.48 -17.23 18.00
N VAL A 179 -5.98 -16.04 18.35
CA VAL A 179 -6.36 -14.80 17.65
C VAL A 179 -5.89 -14.87 16.20
N THR A 180 -4.67 -15.34 15.94
CA THR A 180 -4.13 -15.54 14.58
C THR A 180 -5.01 -16.48 13.77
N TRP A 181 -5.32 -17.67 14.29
CA TRP A 181 -6.13 -18.66 13.56
C TRP A 181 -7.57 -18.21 13.36
N SER A 182 -8.19 -17.62 14.40
CA SER A 182 -9.56 -17.10 14.32
C SER A 182 -9.64 -15.98 13.29
N THR A 183 -8.69 -15.05 13.30
CA THR A 183 -8.66 -13.92 12.37
C THR A 183 -8.46 -14.39 10.93
N GLY A 184 -7.50 -15.29 10.70
CA GLY A 184 -7.22 -15.83 9.35
C GLY A 184 -8.34 -16.68 8.75
N ASN A 185 -9.36 -17.05 9.54
CA ASN A 185 -10.53 -17.82 9.11
C ASN A 185 -11.83 -17.00 9.13
N LEU A 186 -11.77 -15.69 9.36
CA LEU A 186 -12.95 -14.83 9.26
C LEU A 186 -13.47 -14.82 7.82
N THR A 187 -14.78 -14.88 7.67
CA THR A 187 -15.41 -14.63 6.36
C THR A 187 -15.28 -13.16 6.00
N ALA A 188 -15.34 -12.84 4.70
CA ALA A 188 -15.28 -11.45 4.21
C ALA A 188 -16.36 -10.54 4.86
N ASN A 189 -17.52 -11.08 5.22
CA ASN A 189 -18.57 -10.33 5.91
C ASN A 189 -18.22 -10.06 7.39
N GLN A 190 -17.64 -11.05 8.08
CA GLN A 190 -17.23 -10.88 9.47
C GLN A 190 -16.07 -9.90 9.59
N LEU A 191 -15.10 -9.95 8.66
CA LEU A 191 -13.95 -9.03 8.65
C LEU A 191 -14.39 -7.55 8.65
N LYS A 192 -15.55 -7.28 8.06
CA LYS A 192 -16.10 -5.93 7.87
C LYS A 192 -17.09 -5.50 8.95
N ASP A 193 -17.47 -6.36 9.89
CA ASP A 193 -18.44 -5.99 10.91
C ASP A 193 -17.84 -5.15 12.05
N ASP A 194 -18.68 -4.64 12.95
CA ASP A 194 -18.23 -3.79 14.05
C ASP A 194 -17.49 -4.60 15.14
N THR A 195 -17.71 -5.91 15.20
CA THR A 195 -17.00 -6.79 16.14
C THR A 195 -15.53 -6.92 15.72
N SER A 196 -15.23 -6.91 14.41
CA SER A 196 -13.86 -6.86 13.89
C SER A 196 -13.16 -5.55 14.21
N LEU A 197 -13.89 -4.42 14.19
CA LEU A 197 -13.35 -3.12 14.61
C LEU A 197 -13.01 -3.12 16.12
N GLU A 198 -13.86 -3.71 16.95
CA GLU A 198 -13.59 -3.86 18.39
C GLU A 198 -12.39 -4.77 18.67
N ALA A 199 -12.30 -5.90 17.95
CA ALA A 199 -11.17 -6.84 18.02
C ALA A 199 -9.86 -6.14 17.67
N PHE A 200 -9.84 -5.47 16.51
CA PHE A 200 -8.72 -4.69 16.01
C PHE A 200 -8.28 -3.61 17.00
N THR A 201 -9.22 -2.81 17.51
CA THR A 201 -8.92 -1.74 18.47
C THR A 201 -8.31 -2.29 19.76
N SER A 202 -8.85 -3.41 20.25
CA SER A 202 -8.32 -4.08 21.44
C SER A 202 -6.91 -4.61 21.19
N LEU A 203 -6.67 -5.25 20.06
CA LEU A 203 -5.37 -5.81 19.71
C LEU A 203 -4.32 -4.73 19.43
N LEU A 204 -4.70 -3.62 18.80
CA LEU A 204 -3.82 -2.46 18.60
C LEU A 204 -3.36 -1.88 19.94
N LYS A 205 -4.28 -1.79 20.92
CA LYS A 205 -3.92 -1.40 22.28
C LYS A 205 -2.90 -2.37 22.90
N VAL A 206 -3.08 -3.68 22.72
CA VAL A 206 -2.15 -4.70 23.21
C VAL A 206 -0.76 -4.54 22.60
N ALA A 207 -0.71 -4.37 21.27
CA ALA A 207 0.54 -4.16 20.54
C ALA A 207 1.29 -2.91 21.05
N LEU A 208 0.57 -1.83 21.36
CA LEU A 208 1.13 -0.58 21.91
C LEU A 208 1.56 -0.67 23.38
N THR A 209 0.99 -1.58 24.17
CA THR A 209 1.40 -1.79 25.58
C THR A 209 2.69 -2.60 25.74
N TYR A 210 3.25 -3.10 24.64
CA TYR A 210 4.49 -3.86 24.53
C TYR A 210 4.46 -5.24 25.23
N ASN A 211 4.48 -6.29 24.42
CA ASN A 211 4.94 -7.63 24.80
C ASN A 211 6.01 -8.06 23.77
N PRO A 212 7.28 -8.25 24.18
CA PRO A 212 8.36 -8.58 23.26
C PRO A 212 8.14 -9.87 22.49
N ASP A 213 7.47 -10.85 23.11
CA ASP A 213 7.41 -12.22 22.60
C ASP A 213 6.36 -12.41 21.49
N HIS A 214 5.42 -11.47 21.34
CA HIS A 214 4.29 -11.57 20.41
C HIS A 214 4.05 -10.34 19.54
N TYR A 215 4.97 -9.39 19.58
CA TYR A 215 4.79 -8.10 18.92
C TYR A 215 4.61 -8.23 17.41
N GLU A 216 5.37 -9.13 16.78
CA GLU A 216 5.32 -9.39 15.34
C GLU A 216 4.00 -10.06 14.94
N GLU A 217 3.52 -11.01 15.73
CA GLU A 217 2.24 -11.67 15.53
C GLU A 217 1.08 -10.69 15.64
N TYR A 218 1.08 -9.80 16.65
CA TYR A 218 0.05 -8.77 16.77
C TYR A 218 0.07 -7.81 15.57
N ALA A 219 1.23 -7.36 15.13
CA ALA A 219 1.36 -6.53 13.95
C ALA A 219 0.87 -7.26 12.68
N ALA A 220 1.19 -8.55 12.51
CA ALA A 220 0.73 -9.36 11.38
C ALA A 220 -0.79 -9.51 11.35
N ILE A 221 -1.43 -9.74 12.49
CA ILE A 221 -2.89 -9.83 12.62
C ILE A 221 -3.54 -8.47 12.27
N LEU A 222 -2.97 -7.36 12.77
CA LEU A 222 -3.47 -6.01 12.45
C LEU A 222 -3.35 -5.71 10.95
N VAL A 223 -2.22 -6.05 10.32
CA VAL A 223 -2.04 -5.94 8.86
C VAL A 223 -3.09 -6.76 8.12
N HIS A 224 -3.39 -7.98 8.58
CA HIS A 224 -4.42 -8.82 7.95
C HIS A 224 -5.80 -8.14 7.89
N TYR A 225 -6.23 -7.50 8.98
CA TYR A 225 -7.46 -6.69 8.98
C TYR A 225 -7.39 -5.53 7.98
N LEU A 226 -6.26 -4.81 7.96
CA LEU A 226 -6.08 -3.63 7.13
C LEU A 226 -5.91 -3.92 5.63
N GLN A 227 -5.81 -5.19 5.22
CA GLN A 227 -5.78 -5.56 3.80
C GLN A 227 -7.14 -5.37 3.11
N ASP A 228 -8.25 -5.33 3.85
CA ASP A 228 -9.59 -5.13 3.28
C ASP A 228 -9.95 -3.64 3.13
N PRO A 229 -10.30 -3.17 1.92
CA PRO A 229 -10.63 -1.77 1.68
C PRO A 229 -11.85 -1.24 2.45
N ASP A 230 -12.87 -2.08 2.70
CA ASP A 230 -14.04 -1.65 3.46
C ASP A 230 -13.70 -1.50 4.94
N PHE A 231 -12.80 -2.36 5.45
CA PHE A 231 -12.26 -2.21 6.80
C PHE A 231 -11.38 -0.95 6.94
N GLN A 232 -10.57 -0.62 5.92
CA GLN A 232 -9.78 0.61 5.88
C GLN A 232 -10.66 1.87 6.08
N GLN A 233 -11.87 1.89 5.51
CA GLN A 233 -12.83 2.99 5.71
C GLN A 233 -13.25 3.13 7.18
N LYS A 234 -13.43 2.02 7.89
CA LYS A 234 -13.84 2.01 9.31
C LYS A 234 -12.73 2.48 10.25
N VAL A 235 -11.48 2.14 9.97
CA VAL A 235 -10.34 2.52 10.80
C VAL A 235 -9.85 3.95 10.55
N ALA A 236 -10.33 4.61 9.49
CA ALA A 236 -10.03 6.01 9.15
C ALA A 236 -10.67 7.01 10.14
N SER A 237 -10.30 6.90 11.41
CA SER A 237 -10.64 7.83 12.49
C SER A 237 -9.34 8.42 13.07
N PRO A 238 -9.36 9.68 13.57
CA PRO A 238 -8.15 10.33 14.06
C PRO A 238 -7.38 9.54 15.13
N LYS A 239 -8.10 8.88 16.05
CA LYS A 239 -7.47 8.12 17.14
C LYS A 239 -6.82 6.82 16.64
N LEU A 240 -7.54 6.03 15.84
CA LEU A 240 -7.00 4.77 15.32
C LEU A 240 -5.83 5.00 14.37
N LEU A 241 -5.88 6.04 13.53
CA LEU A 241 -4.75 6.39 12.68
C LEU A 241 -3.53 6.84 13.50
N ASP A 242 -3.71 7.63 14.56
CA ASP A 242 -2.59 7.99 15.46
C ASP A 242 -1.95 6.76 16.09
N ASP A 243 -2.77 5.85 16.62
CA ASP A 243 -2.31 4.61 17.23
C ASP A 243 -1.57 3.70 16.23
N LEU A 244 -2.04 3.64 14.97
CA LEU A 244 -1.34 2.92 13.89
C LEU A 244 -0.02 3.56 13.50
N VAL A 245 0.05 4.90 13.42
CA VAL A 245 1.31 5.60 13.17
C VAL A 245 2.29 5.39 14.32
N VAL A 246 1.82 5.37 15.58
CA VAL A 246 2.67 5.05 16.73
C VAL A 246 3.20 3.60 16.63
N LEU A 247 2.34 2.65 16.31
CA LEU A 247 2.75 1.25 16.10
C LEU A 247 3.79 1.13 14.98
N LEU A 248 3.58 1.81 13.86
CA LEU A 248 4.51 1.85 12.74
C LEU A 248 5.90 2.34 13.17
N LEU A 249 5.95 3.45 13.90
CA LEU A 249 7.21 4.04 14.36
C LEU A 249 7.91 3.18 15.41
N ASP A 250 7.16 2.56 16.31
CA ASP A 250 7.70 1.62 17.29
C ASP A 250 8.23 0.33 16.63
N PHE A 251 7.55 -0.17 15.59
CA PHE A 251 8.03 -1.30 14.81
C PHE A 251 9.33 -0.96 14.08
N GLU A 252 9.36 0.17 13.36
CA GLU A 252 10.52 0.66 12.61
C GLU A 252 11.75 0.87 13.52
N ALA A 253 11.57 1.41 14.72
CA ALA A 253 12.66 1.66 15.66
C ALA A 253 13.40 0.39 16.14
N ARG A 254 12.85 -0.79 15.88
CA ARG A 254 13.42 -2.09 16.29
C ARG A 254 14.26 -2.75 15.19
N LEU A 255 14.21 -2.21 13.98
CA LEU A 255 14.96 -2.74 12.86
C LEU A 255 16.42 -2.26 12.92
N THR A 256 17.30 -3.13 12.48
CA THR A 256 18.69 -2.85 12.17
C THR A 256 18.79 -1.96 10.93
N PRO A 257 19.89 -1.22 10.74
CA PRO A 257 20.12 -0.43 9.53
C PRO A 257 20.02 -1.25 8.23
N GLU A 258 20.44 -2.52 8.25
CA GLU A 258 20.36 -3.44 7.13
C GLU A 258 18.91 -3.82 6.81
N GLU A 259 18.10 -4.13 7.82
CA GLU A 259 16.66 -4.38 7.66
C GLU A 259 15.95 -3.12 7.14
N ILE A 260 16.28 -1.92 7.65
CA ILE A 260 15.74 -0.65 7.14
C ILE A 260 16.04 -0.45 5.66
N HIS A 261 17.25 -0.77 5.22
CA HIS A 261 17.61 -0.72 3.80
C HIS A 261 16.79 -1.72 2.98
N ALA A 262 16.61 -2.95 3.48
CA ALA A 262 15.80 -3.97 2.83
C ALA A 262 14.31 -3.56 2.74
N VAL A 263 13.77 -2.83 3.73
CA VAL A 263 12.39 -2.31 3.67
C VAL A 263 12.24 -1.29 2.54
N PHE A 264 13.22 -0.40 2.34
CA PHE A 264 13.17 0.53 1.20
C PHE A 264 13.19 -0.19 -0.15
N GLN A 265 13.94 -1.29 -0.26
CA GLN A 265 13.96 -2.13 -1.46
C GLN A 265 12.60 -2.82 -1.68
N GLU A 266 11.99 -3.37 -0.61
CA GLU A 266 10.69 -4.03 -0.70
C GLU A 266 9.55 -3.06 -1.06
N LEU A 267 9.64 -1.80 -0.60
CA LEU A 267 8.71 -0.73 -0.97
C LEU A 267 8.91 -0.20 -2.41
N GLY A 268 10.00 -0.58 -3.08
CA GLY A 268 10.33 -0.15 -4.43
C GLY A 268 9.26 -0.55 -5.45
N ILE A 269 8.86 0.39 -6.32
CA ILE A 269 7.85 0.14 -7.36
C ILE A 269 8.40 -0.77 -8.46
N THR A 270 9.66 -0.54 -8.85
CA THR A 270 10.37 -1.37 -9.82
C THR A 270 11.11 -2.44 -9.05
N LYS A 271 10.58 -3.66 -9.04
CA LYS A 271 11.33 -4.83 -8.57
C LYS A 271 12.23 -5.29 -9.70
N ASP A 272 13.56 -5.27 -9.52
CA ASP A 272 14.44 -5.85 -10.54
C ASP A 272 14.10 -7.33 -10.71
N THR A 273 14.08 -7.81 -11.95
CA THR A 273 13.72 -9.19 -12.28
C THR A 273 14.66 -10.24 -11.66
N ASP A 274 15.82 -9.81 -11.18
CA ASP A 274 16.83 -10.65 -10.52
C ASP A 274 16.78 -10.55 -8.98
N HIS A 275 15.93 -9.69 -8.41
CA HIS A 275 15.73 -9.61 -6.97
C HIS A 275 14.78 -10.71 -6.49
N THR A 276 15.37 -11.72 -5.85
CA THR A 276 14.64 -12.58 -4.91
C THR A 276 14.16 -11.67 -3.77
N GLY A 277 12.84 -11.51 -3.62
CA GLY A 277 12.26 -10.75 -2.51
C GLY A 277 12.86 -11.19 -1.18
N THR A 278 12.94 -10.27 -0.24
CA THR A 278 13.44 -10.60 1.11
C THR A 278 12.59 -11.70 1.73
N GLU A 279 13.22 -12.70 2.34
CA GLU A 279 12.54 -13.71 3.15
C GLU A 279 12.42 -13.28 4.61
N ASP A 280 12.91 -12.08 4.95
CA ASP A 280 12.84 -11.53 6.29
C ASP A 280 11.41 -11.06 6.62
N THR A 281 10.76 -11.79 7.52
CA THR A 281 9.40 -11.52 7.97
C THR A 281 9.21 -10.10 8.51
N LYS A 282 10.19 -9.53 9.24
CA LYS A 282 10.06 -8.17 9.79
C LYS A 282 10.06 -7.12 8.69
N VAL A 283 10.91 -7.32 7.68
CA VAL A 283 11.00 -6.43 6.52
C VAL A 283 9.68 -6.45 5.73
N ILE A 284 9.17 -7.64 5.43
CA ILE A 284 7.88 -7.82 4.73
C ILE A 284 6.75 -7.18 5.54
N LEU A 285 6.71 -7.45 6.85
CA LEU A 285 5.65 -6.99 7.72
C LEU A 285 5.63 -5.46 7.85
N LEU A 286 6.80 -4.82 8.02
CA LEU A 286 6.88 -3.35 8.05
C LEU A 286 6.46 -2.75 6.70
N ALA A 287 6.89 -3.32 5.57
CA ALA A 287 6.47 -2.85 4.25
C ALA A 287 4.94 -2.96 4.06
N GLN A 288 4.32 -4.06 4.51
CA GLN A 288 2.87 -4.23 4.49
C GLN A 288 2.16 -3.25 5.43
N LEU A 289 2.71 -2.99 6.62
CA LEU A 289 2.16 -2.00 7.56
C LEU A 289 2.19 -0.59 6.96
N ILE A 290 3.30 -0.20 6.33
CA ILE A 290 3.43 1.06 5.59
C ILE A 290 2.39 1.14 4.47
N GLY A 291 2.26 0.09 3.66
CA GLY A 291 1.32 0.05 2.55
C GLY A 291 -0.14 0.15 3.00
N THR A 292 -0.52 -0.60 4.04
CA THR A 292 -1.89 -0.63 4.55
C THR A 292 -2.29 0.65 5.28
N ILE A 293 -1.42 1.22 6.13
CA ILE A 293 -1.67 2.54 6.75
C ILE A 293 -1.76 3.64 5.69
N SER A 294 -0.90 3.59 4.67
CA SER A 294 -0.98 4.52 3.54
C SER A 294 -2.32 4.38 2.80
N ALA A 295 -2.82 3.15 2.61
CA ALA A 295 -4.11 2.90 1.97
C ALA A 295 -5.30 3.46 2.75
N VAL A 296 -5.25 3.45 4.09
CA VAL A 296 -6.27 4.11 4.94
C VAL A 296 -6.43 5.59 4.56
N SER A 297 -5.34 6.29 4.23
CA SER A 297 -5.40 7.70 3.83
C SER A 297 -6.01 7.95 2.44
N SER A 298 -6.16 6.91 1.63
CA SER A 298 -6.78 6.99 0.30
C SER A 298 -8.31 6.78 0.35
N THR A 299 -8.88 6.62 1.55
CA THR A 299 -10.30 6.34 1.74
C THR A 299 -11.16 7.61 1.74
N ASP A 300 -12.43 7.49 1.36
CA ASP A 300 -13.41 8.57 1.46
C ASP A 300 -13.62 9.01 2.91
N ALA A 301 -13.61 8.06 3.85
CA ALA A 301 -13.68 8.35 5.28
C ALA A 301 -12.50 9.20 5.76
N PHE A 302 -11.28 8.97 5.24
CA PHE A 302 -10.14 9.83 5.55
C PHE A 302 -10.36 11.26 5.03
N ALA A 303 -10.82 11.42 3.79
CA ALA A 303 -11.10 12.75 3.23
C ALA A 303 -12.17 13.53 4.02
N GLN A 304 -13.10 12.83 4.68
CA GLN A 304 -14.16 13.44 5.49
C GLN A 304 -13.73 13.75 6.93
N ASN A 305 -12.89 12.90 7.53
CA ASN A 305 -12.58 12.95 8.97
C ASN A 305 -11.29 13.71 9.30
N PHE A 306 -10.46 14.04 8.30
CA PHE A 306 -9.13 14.61 8.52
C PHE A 306 -8.96 15.97 7.86
N SER A 307 -8.15 16.81 8.50
CA SER A 307 -7.69 18.09 7.99
C SER A 307 -6.23 18.29 8.39
N ILE A 308 -5.57 19.32 7.85
CA ILE A 308 -4.19 19.68 8.23
C ILE A 308 -4.03 20.01 9.72
N ARG A 309 -5.14 20.22 10.45
CA ARG A 309 -5.15 20.53 11.89
C ARG A 309 -5.42 19.30 12.78
N THR A 310 -5.61 18.12 12.19
CA THR A 310 -5.87 16.92 12.98
C THR A 310 -4.59 16.49 13.71
N PRO A 311 -4.62 16.18 15.02
CA PRO A 311 -3.40 15.93 15.82
C PRO A 311 -2.44 14.87 15.26
N VAL A 312 -2.95 13.79 14.66
CA VAL A 312 -2.09 12.77 14.03
C VAL A 312 -1.25 13.34 12.88
N ILE A 313 -1.76 14.36 12.18
CA ILE A 313 -1.05 15.00 11.07
C ILE A 313 0.20 15.72 11.57
N GLU A 314 0.20 16.27 12.80
CA GLU A 314 1.40 16.85 13.41
C GLU A 314 2.50 15.81 13.60
N ARG A 315 2.15 14.58 13.98
CA ARG A 315 3.11 13.47 14.13
C ARG A 315 3.68 13.04 12.78
N VAL A 316 2.81 12.89 11.78
CA VAL A 316 3.19 12.53 10.41
C VAL A 316 4.10 13.61 9.80
N GLU A 317 3.77 14.87 10.04
CA GLU A 317 4.55 16.03 9.62
C GLU A 317 5.94 16.07 10.30
N ALA A 318 6.02 15.77 11.60
CA ALA A 318 7.28 15.70 12.31
C ALA A 318 8.24 14.65 11.71
N GLN A 319 7.71 13.53 11.23
CA GLN A 319 8.51 12.52 10.52
C GLN A 319 9.05 13.06 9.20
N LEU A 320 8.21 13.72 8.39
CA LEU A 320 8.63 14.34 7.13
C LEU A 320 9.71 15.42 7.34
N ARG A 321 9.65 16.17 8.45
CA ARG A 321 10.63 17.22 8.78
C ARG A 321 11.97 16.69 9.30
N SER A 322 12.10 15.39 9.53
CA SER A 322 13.40 14.81 9.86
C SER A 322 14.42 15.12 8.75
N PRO A 323 15.71 15.37 9.08
CA PRO A 323 16.75 15.53 8.08
C PRO A 323 16.73 14.39 7.04
N TRP A 324 16.90 14.74 5.75
CA TRP A 324 16.74 13.79 4.63
C TRP A 324 17.67 12.57 4.73
N ASP A 325 18.86 12.74 5.31
CA ASP A 325 19.85 11.69 5.54
C ASP A 325 19.41 10.68 6.61
N LYS A 326 18.46 11.07 7.45
CA LYS A 326 17.80 10.25 8.48
C LYS A 326 16.40 9.77 8.08
N ALA A 327 15.99 10.00 6.83
CA ALA A 327 14.69 9.55 6.37
C ALA A 327 14.59 8.01 6.44
N ALA A 328 13.55 7.56 7.12
CA ALA A 328 13.23 6.17 7.38
C ALA A 328 12.01 5.71 6.54
N PRO A 329 11.76 4.40 6.38
CA PRO A 329 10.61 3.87 5.64
C PRO A 329 9.26 4.51 5.98
N SER A 330 9.01 4.86 7.24
CA SER A 330 7.81 5.58 7.71
C SER A 330 7.63 6.96 7.06
N THR A 331 8.70 7.57 6.55
CA THR A 331 8.64 8.81 5.77
C THR A 331 7.90 8.59 4.45
N VAL A 332 7.95 7.40 3.86
CA VAL A 332 7.15 7.03 2.67
C VAL A 332 5.67 7.13 3.00
N CYS A 333 5.24 6.51 4.11
CA CYS A 333 3.86 6.58 4.60
C CYS A 333 3.44 8.04 4.85
N SER A 334 4.35 8.83 5.43
CA SER A 334 4.10 10.24 5.72
C SER A 334 3.84 11.08 4.46
N CYS A 335 4.66 10.88 3.42
CA CYS A 335 4.46 11.51 2.12
C CYS A 335 3.10 11.14 1.51
N VAL A 336 2.68 9.87 1.62
CA VAL A 336 1.39 9.42 1.05
C VAL A 336 0.21 10.01 1.83
N ILE A 337 0.22 9.94 3.16
CA ILE A 337 -0.86 10.50 4.01
C ILE A 337 -1.02 12.01 3.76
N LEU A 338 0.09 12.76 3.77
CA LEU A 338 0.05 14.21 3.54
C LEU A 338 -0.33 14.55 2.10
N GLY A 339 0.13 13.77 1.12
CA GLY A 339 -0.25 13.90 -0.28
C GLY A 339 -1.75 13.71 -0.50
N ASN A 340 -2.34 12.71 0.13
CA ASN A 340 -3.78 12.44 0.08
C ASN A 340 -4.62 13.47 0.86
N LEU A 341 -4.01 14.22 1.78
CA LEU A 341 -4.67 15.35 2.45
C LEU A 341 -4.73 16.61 1.55
N GLY A 342 -3.85 16.70 0.55
CA GLY A 342 -3.80 17.77 -0.45
C GLY A 342 -4.95 17.75 -1.47
N MET A 343 -6.19 17.69 -1.00
CA MET A 343 -7.41 17.50 -1.81
C MET A 343 -7.94 18.78 -2.47
N SER A 344 -7.38 19.95 -2.16
CA SER A 344 -7.82 21.25 -2.67
C SER A 344 -6.65 22.23 -2.81
N ASP A 345 -6.85 23.25 -3.64
CA ASP A 345 -5.83 24.26 -3.85
C ASP A 345 -5.53 25.05 -2.57
N GLU A 346 -6.55 25.27 -1.73
CA GLU A 346 -6.42 25.94 -0.44
C GLU A 346 -5.52 25.15 0.51
N VAL A 347 -5.76 23.84 0.67
CA VAL A 347 -4.94 22.99 1.55
C VAL A 347 -3.50 22.91 1.04
N CYS A 348 -3.30 22.71 -0.26
CA CYS A 348 -1.97 22.70 -0.85
C CYS A 348 -1.26 24.05 -0.71
N THR A 349 -1.99 25.16 -0.72
CA THR A 349 -1.44 26.50 -0.45
C THR A 349 -1.00 26.63 1.00
N ASP A 350 -1.82 26.20 1.96
CA ASP A 350 -1.46 26.22 3.39
C ASP A 350 -0.23 25.34 3.68
N MET A 351 -0.14 24.16 3.05
CA MET A 351 1.02 23.26 3.18
C MET A 351 2.34 23.90 2.71
N VAL A 352 2.29 24.82 1.75
CA VAL A 352 3.47 25.54 1.23
C VAL A 352 3.73 26.81 2.02
N GLN A 353 2.73 27.66 2.18
CA GLN A 353 2.87 29.03 2.70
C GLN A 353 2.90 29.10 4.22
N ILE A 354 2.26 28.15 4.91
CA ILE A 354 2.15 28.14 6.38
C ILE A 354 3.02 27.04 6.97
N MET A 355 2.91 25.81 6.44
CA MET A 355 3.59 24.64 6.99
C MET A 355 5.00 24.44 6.43
N GLU A 356 5.34 25.10 5.32
CA GLU A 356 6.65 25.02 4.65
C GLU A 356 7.10 23.58 4.31
N LEU A 357 6.16 22.65 4.09
CA LEU A 357 6.47 21.23 3.85
C LEU A 357 7.33 21.02 2.60
N HIS A 358 7.22 21.93 1.65
CA HIS A 358 8.00 21.94 0.42
C HIS A 358 9.52 21.97 0.68
N ILE A 359 9.99 22.54 1.79
CA ILE A 359 11.42 22.60 2.11
C ILE A 359 11.99 21.19 2.37
N ALA A 360 11.31 20.41 3.20
CA ALA A 360 11.70 19.03 3.52
C ALA A 360 11.61 18.13 2.28
N LEU A 361 10.53 18.27 1.50
CA LEU A 361 10.35 17.53 0.26
C LEU A 361 11.44 17.85 -0.77
N ILE A 362 11.77 19.12 -0.99
CA ILE A 362 12.85 19.51 -1.91
C ILE A 362 14.18 18.90 -1.47
N ALA A 363 14.48 18.87 -0.16
CA ALA A 363 15.68 18.22 0.34
C ALA A 363 15.71 16.72 0.01
N ILE A 364 14.60 16.00 0.19
CA ILE A 364 14.49 14.58 -0.20
C ILE A 364 14.70 14.40 -1.70
N LEU A 365 14.07 15.22 -2.54
CA LEU A 365 14.16 15.10 -4.01
C LEU A 365 15.55 15.48 -4.55
N GLN A 366 16.21 16.47 -3.93
CA GLN A 366 17.52 16.98 -4.32
C GLN A 366 18.67 16.11 -3.81
N TYR A 367 18.55 15.46 -2.65
CA TYR A 367 19.68 14.75 -2.04
C TYR A 367 19.42 13.27 -1.77
N GLY A 368 18.18 12.80 -1.87
CA GLY A 368 17.81 11.43 -1.59
C GLY A 368 18.50 10.42 -2.50
N GLU A 369 18.93 9.30 -1.91
CA GLU A 369 19.67 8.23 -2.57
C GLU A 369 18.79 7.45 -3.56
N THR A 370 19.36 7.00 -4.67
CA THR A 370 18.68 6.16 -5.68
C THR A 370 18.14 4.85 -5.09
N ALA A 371 18.81 4.31 -4.07
CA ALA A 371 18.38 3.10 -3.37
C ALA A 371 17.06 3.28 -2.60
N LYS A 372 16.64 4.53 -2.33
CA LYS A 372 15.36 4.87 -1.68
C LYS A 372 14.33 5.35 -2.72
N SER A 373 14.20 4.63 -3.85
CA SER A 373 13.33 5.01 -4.97
C SER A 373 11.86 5.18 -4.56
N ALA A 374 11.36 4.34 -3.64
CA ALA A 374 10.02 4.45 -3.08
C ALA A 374 9.78 5.80 -2.37
N LEU A 375 10.77 6.27 -1.61
CA LEU A 375 10.71 7.56 -0.93
C LEU A 375 10.73 8.71 -1.93
N LEU A 376 11.64 8.65 -2.92
CA LEU A 376 11.70 9.66 -3.98
C LEU A 376 10.37 9.75 -4.74
N TYR A 377 9.78 8.61 -5.08
CA TYR A 377 8.50 8.57 -5.77
C TYR A 377 7.35 9.12 -4.91
N ALA A 378 7.24 8.70 -3.64
CA ALA A 378 6.19 9.19 -2.74
C ALA A 378 6.33 10.71 -2.47
N ALA A 379 7.55 11.20 -2.23
CA ALA A 379 7.83 12.62 -2.05
C ALA A 379 7.53 13.42 -3.33
N ALA A 380 7.84 12.87 -4.51
CA ALA A 380 7.54 13.51 -5.79
C ALA A 380 6.03 13.57 -6.08
N GLY A 381 5.30 12.49 -5.79
CA GLY A 381 3.85 12.45 -5.89
C GLY A 381 3.18 13.50 -4.98
N PHE A 382 3.64 13.61 -3.73
CA PHE A 382 3.16 14.66 -2.82
C PHE A 382 3.53 16.06 -3.33
N MET A 383 4.80 16.31 -3.67
CA MET A 383 5.23 17.60 -4.21
C MET A 383 4.44 18.00 -5.46
N ARG A 384 4.10 17.04 -6.34
CA ARG A 384 3.27 17.31 -7.51
C ARG A 384 1.91 17.90 -7.14
N HIS A 385 1.28 17.45 -6.05
CA HIS A 385 0.04 18.06 -5.57
C HIS A 385 0.24 19.54 -5.21
N LEU A 386 1.36 19.87 -4.57
CA LEU A 386 1.71 21.24 -4.20
C LEU A 386 1.98 22.16 -5.41
N THR A 387 2.28 21.60 -6.59
CA THR A 387 2.46 22.38 -7.84
C THR A 387 1.17 22.78 -8.56
N PHE A 388 0.01 22.20 -8.19
CA PHE A 388 -1.26 22.53 -8.85
C PHE A 388 -1.70 23.98 -8.62
N PRO A 389 -1.74 24.50 -7.37
CA PRO A 389 -2.14 25.88 -7.11
C PRO A 389 -1.19 26.87 -7.78
N GLU A 390 -1.73 27.84 -8.53
CA GLU A 390 -0.89 28.84 -9.21
C GLU A 390 -0.09 29.67 -8.20
N ALA A 391 -0.66 29.93 -7.02
CA ALA A 391 -0.05 30.68 -5.93
C ALA A 391 1.24 30.04 -5.38
N ASN A 392 1.39 28.72 -5.51
CA ASN A 392 2.57 28.02 -5.00
C ASN A 392 3.75 28.03 -5.99
N ARG A 393 3.50 28.15 -7.30
CA ARG A 393 4.49 27.86 -8.35
C ARG A 393 5.76 28.70 -8.23
N VAL A 394 5.63 29.99 -7.92
CA VAL A 394 6.77 30.89 -7.73
C VAL A 394 7.59 30.49 -6.51
N VAL A 395 6.93 30.31 -5.36
CA VAL A 395 7.58 29.93 -4.09
C VAL A 395 8.33 28.60 -4.23
N LEU A 396 7.70 27.61 -4.87
CA LEU A 396 8.33 26.30 -5.09
C LEU A 396 9.57 26.38 -5.99
N ALA A 397 9.50 27.18 -7.06
CA ALA A 397 10.65 27.37 -7.94
C ALA A 397 11.78 28.16 -7.26
N ASP A 398 11.45 29.17 -6.46
CA ASP A 398 12.40 29.94 -5.65
C ASP A 398 13.08 29.09 -4.57
N ALA A 399 12.34 28.14 -3.99
CA ALA A 399 12.88 27.16 -3.04
C ALA A 399 13.78 26.10 -3.70
N GLY A 400 13.89 26.07 -5.03
CA GLY A 400 14.81 25.19 -5.76
C GLY A 400 14.18 23.93 -6.37
N LEU A 401 12.84 23.83 -6.42
CA LEU A 401 12.18 22.63 -6.97
C LEU A 401 12.55 22.34 -8.43
N ILE A 402 12.80 23.37 -9.25
CA ILE A 402 13.25 23.19 -10.65
C ILE A 402 14.55 22.39 -10.69
N GLN A 403 15.50 22.71 -9.81
CA GLN A 403 16.81 22.04 -9.76
C GLN A 403 16.68 20.60 -9.25
N ALA A 404 15.82 20.38 -8.25
CA ALA A 404 15.50 19.04 -7.78
C ALA A 404 14.89 18.18 -8.90
N CYS A 405 13.99 18.75 -9.71
CA CYS A 405 13.44 18.05 -10.88
C CYS A 405 14.52 17.73 -11.92
N CYS A 406 15.44 18.66 -12.20
CA CYS A 406 16.56 18.41 -13.14
C CYS A 406 17.40 17.22 -12.70
N ARG A 407 17.73 17.11 -11.41
CA ARG A 407 18.43 15.95 -10.84
C ARG A 407 17.60 14.68 -10.99
N MET A 408 16.32 14.69 -10.61
CA MET A 408 15.48 13.50 -10.69
C MET A 408 15.36 12.94 -12.11
N LEU A 409 15.38 13.81 -13.13
CA LEU A 409 15.33 13.38 -14.53
C LEU A 409 16.55 12.53 -14.94
N THR A 410 17.67 12.62 -14.23
CA THR A 410 18.89 11.84 -14.50
C THR A 410 18.94 10.51 -13.76
N LEU A 411 17.95 10.21 -12.90
CA LEU A 411 17.86 8.94 -12.20
C LEU A 411 17.37 7.82 -13.15
N ASP A 412 17.67 6.58 -12.82
CA ASP A 412 17.31 5.43 -13.68
C ASP A 412 15.84 5.00 -13.58
N ASP A 413 15.15 5.35 -12.49
CA ASP A 413 13.76 4.96 -12.26
C ASP A 413 12.80 5.78 -13.15
N PRO A 414 12.12 5.15 -14.13
CA PRO A 414 11.23 5.87 -15.04
C PRO A 414 10.03 6.51 -14.33
N SER A 415 9.61 5.96 -13.19
CA SER A 415 8.51 6.47 -12.36
C SER A 415 8.86 7.83 -11.76
N VAL A 416 10.06 7.92 -11.17
CA VAL A 416 10.58 9.14 -10.54
C VAL A 416 10.83 10.22 -11.60
N ARG A 417 11.41 9.85 -12.76
CA ARG A 417 11.60 10.77 -13.89
C ARG A 417 10.26 11.32 -14.39
N GLY A 418 9.24 10.46 -14.47
CA GLY A 418 7.89 10.83 -14.88
C GLY A 418 7.27 11.90 -14.00
N GLU A 419 7.36 11.74 -12.68
CA GLU A 419 6.87 12.72 -11.71
C GLU A 419 7.64 14.06 -11.82
N ALA A 420 8.96 14.03 -11.96
CA ALA A 420 9.77 15.23 -12.16
C ALA A 420 9.37 16.00 -13.43
N ALA A 421 9.16 15.30 -14.55
CA ALA A 421 8.70 15.89 -15.79
C ALA A 421 7.32 16.54 -15.66
N ALA A 422 6.38 15.88 -14.96
CA ALA A 422 5.05 16.41 -14.72
C ALA A 422 5.07 17.66 -13.82
N MET A 423 5.93 17.69 -12.80
CA MET A 423 6.13 18.86 -11.93
C MET A 423 6.70 20.04 -12.72
N LEU A 424 7.72 19.83 -13.56
CA LEU A 424 8.27 20.88 -14.43
C LEU A 424 7.20 21.49 -15.36
N CYS A 425 6.38 20.64 -15.99
CA CYS A 425 5.27 21.07 -16.83
C CYS A 425 4.29 21.97 -16.06
N LYS A 426 3.96 21.60 -14.82
CA LYS A 426 3.07 22.39 -13.97
C LYS A 426 3.69 23.71 -13.52
N LEU A 427 4.97 23.71 -13.12
CA LEU A 427 5.67 24.91 -12.67
C LEU A 427 5.74 26.01 -13.74
N VAL A 428 5.91 25.65 -15.01
CA VAL A 428 5.96 26.64 -16.11
C VAL A 428 4.59 27.03 -16.65
N THR A 429 3.55 26.26 -16.35
CA THR A 429 2.21 26.54 -16.87
C THR A 429 1.70 27.87 -16.30
N ASN A 430 1.33 28.80 -17.19
CA ASN A 430 0.81 30.13 -16.82
C ASN A 430 1.73 30.93 -15.87
N ASN A 431 3.05 30.72 -15.91
CA ASN A 431 3.95 31.35 -14.94
C ASN A 431 5.22 31.88 -15.62
N PHE A 432 5.24 33.18 -15.93
CA PHE A 432 6.38 33.82 -16.60
C PHE A 432 7.67 33.74 -15.80
N HIS A 433 7.61 34.00 -14.49
CA HIS A 433 8.77 33.94 -13.59
C HIS A 433 9.50 32.59 -13.69
N ASN A 434 8.75 31.50 -13.62
CA ASN A 434 9.31 30.15 -13.73
C ASN A 434 9.81 29.84 -15.15
N ILE A 435 9.15 30.38 -16.19
CA ILE A 435 9.63 30.25 -17.58
C ILE A 435 10.99 30.94 -17.75
N GLU A 436 11.16 32.16 -17.23
CA GLU A 436 12.43 32.87 -17.26
C GLU A 436 13.53 32.07 -16.56
N LYS A 437 13.23 31.50 -15.39
CA LYS A 437 14.17 30.62 -14.69
C LYS A 437 14.58 29.42 -15.52
N VAL A 438 13.63 28.73 -16.16
CA VAL A 438 13.93 27.58 -17.03
C VAL A 438 14.82 27.96 -18.21
N ILE A 439 14.65 29.17 -18.76
CA ILE A 439 15.40 29.62 -19.94
C ILE A 439 16.81 30.09 -19.56
N TYR A 440 16.95 30.85 -18.47
CA TYR A 440 18.20 31.53 -18.14
C TYR A 440 19.03 30.84 -17.04
N GLU A 441 18.42 30.13 -16.10
CA GLU A 441 19.17 29.45 -15.05
C GLU A 441 19.89 28.19 -15.58
N ARG A 442 20.98 27.85 -14.90
CA ARG A 442 21.75 26.64 -15.17
C ARG A 442 21.18 25.46 -14.38
N ALA A 443 21.20 24.27 -14.99
CA ALA A 443 20.86 23.05 -14.29
C ALA A 443 22.02 22.65 -13.35
N LYS A 444 21.71 22.41 -12.08
CA LYS A 444 22.65 21.90 -11.07
C LYS A 444 22.51 20.38 -11.01
N VAL A 445 23.12 19.68 -11.96
CA VAL A 445 23.19 18.21 -11.96
C VAL A 445 24.48 17.81 -11.24
N ASP A 446 24.38 17.02 -10.18
CA ASP A 446 25.53 16.60 -9.36
C ASP A 446 26.52 15.78 -10.19
N SER A 447 27.59 16.42 -10.66
CA SER A 447 28.78 15.75 -11.18
C SER A 447 29.65 15.31 -10.00
N HIS A 448 29.29 14.19 -9.36
CA HIS A 448 30.19 13.50 -8.40
C HIS A 448 31.46 12.93 -9.06
N ALA A 449 31.66 13.12 -10.37
CA ALA A 449 32.92 12.85 -11.06
C ALA A 449 33.77 14.14 -11.18
N GLN A 450 34.76 14.24 -10.28
CA GLN A 450 36.05 14.93 -10.43
C GLN A 450 36.14 16.10 -11.43
N SER A 451 36.33 17.30 -10.88
CA SER A 451 37.32 18.31 -11.33
C SER A 451 37.74 18.30 -12.80
N SER A 452 36.79 18.54 -13.71
CA SER A 452 37.08 19.01 -15.05
C SER A 452 36.21 20.24 -15.31
N GLN A 453 36.86 21.40 -15.35
CA GLN A 453 36.25 22.73 -15.53
C GLN A 453 35.60 22.94 -16.92
N ASP A 454 35.34 21.89 -17.69
CA ASP A 454 34.96 21.97 -19.10
C ASP A 454 33.67 21.20 -19.46
N SER A 455 32.82 20.84 -18.48
CA SER A 455 31.44 20.45 -18.83
C SER A 455 30.66 21.70 -19.24
N PRO A 456 30.12 21.79 -20.47
CA PRO A 456 29.37 22.97 -20.88
C PRO A 456 28.16 23.10 -19.97
N GLN A 457 28.12 24.17 -19.17
CA GLN A 457 27.01 24.43 -18.25
C GLN A 457 25.72 24.60 -19.05
N THR A 458 24.87 23.58 -19.08
CA THR A 458 23.60 23.61 -19.81
C THR A 458 22.55 24.42 -19.04
N THR A 459 21.70 25.16 -19.76
CA THR A 459 20.53 25.80 -19.13
C THR A 459 19.52 24.72 -18.74
N VAL A 460 18.59 25.04 -17.82
CA VAL A 460 17.51 24.13 -17.45
C VAL A 460 16.71 23.70 -18.69
N LEU A 461 16.43 24.61 -19.62
CA LEU A 461 15.76 24.28 -20.89
C LEU A 461 16.57 23.30 -21.76
N SER A 462 17.90 23.47 -21.86
CA SER A 462 18.75 22.52 -22.59
C SER A 462 18.68 21.12 -21.96
N HIS A 463 18.73 21.06 -20.63
CA HIS A 463 18.59 19.80 -19.89
C HIS A 463 17.23 19.14 -20.12
N ILE A 464 16.13 19.92 -20.12
CA ILE A 464 14.78 19.42 -20.46
C ILE A 464 14.76 18.81 -21.86
N VAL A 465 15.35 19.48 -22.86
CA VAL A 465 15.41 18.97 -24.23
C VAL A 465 16.22 17.68 -24.29
N GLU A 466 17.41 17.63 -23.67
CA GLU A 466 18.24 16.44 -23.62
C GLU A 466 17.49 15.27 -22.98
N GLN A 467 16.87 15.48 -21.81
CA GLN A 467 16.14 14.44 -21.08
C GLN A 467 14.87 13.97 -21.78
N ALA A 468 14.20 14.84 -22.54
CA ALA A 468 13.05 14.45 -23.36
C ALA A 468 13.44 13.55 -24.54
N LEU A 469 14.72 13.59 -24.95
CA LEU A 469 15.25 12.79 -26.02
C LEU A 469 15.88 11.47 -25.55
N THR A 470 16.31 11.41 -24.30
CA THR A 470 16.86 10.23 -23.62
C THR A 470 15.82 9.10 -23.54
N PRO A 471 16.17 7.88 -23.98
CA PRO A 471 15.30 6.72 -23.81
C PRO A 471 14.89 6.50 -22.34
N SER A 472 13.68 6.01 -22.14
CA SER A 472 13.17 5.61 -20.82
C SER A 472 12.99 4.10 -20.78
N LYS A 473 13.30 3.48 -19.63
CA LYS A 473 12.85 2.12 -19.34
C LYS A 473 11.30 2.06 -19.36
N PRO A 474 10.70 0.88 -19.60
CA PRO A 474 9.25 0.71 -19.54
C PRO A 474 8.68 1.17 -18.19
N LEU A 475 7.52 1.84 -18.23
CA LEU A 475 6.80 2.20 -17.02
C LEU A 475 6.09 0.97 -16.43
N PRO A 476 6.04 0.83 -15.09
CA PRO A 476 5.28 -0.23 -14.42
C PRO A 476 3.77 -0.23 -14.73
N SER A 477 3.19 0.94 -15.01
CA SER A 477 1.78 1.10 -15.35
C SER A 477 1.57 2.20 -16.40
N THR A 478 0.55 2.04 -17.25
CA THR A 478 0.12 3.04 -18.23
C THR A 478 -0.51 4.29 -17.61
N THR A 479 -0.90 4.22 -16.33
CA THR A 479 -1.42 5.38 -15.58
C THR A 479 -0.33 6.36 -15.15
N MET A 480 0.95 5.92 -15.19
CA MET A 480 2.09 6.71 -14.75
C MET A 480 2.54 7.72 -15.81
N LYS A 481 3.22 8.78 -15.37
CA LYS A 481 3.65 9.87 -16.24
C LYS A 481 4.85 9.45 -17.09
N ASN A 482 4.71 9.57 -18.41
CA ASN A 482 5.82 9.33 -19.32
C ASN A 482 6.72 10.58 -19.38
N PRO A 483 8.00 10.49 -18.99
CA PRO A 483 8.87 11.66 -18.93
C PRO A 483 9.06 12.33 -20.29
N MET A 484 9.15 11.56 -21.38
CA MET A 484 9.31 12.13 -22.73
C MET A 484 8.07 12.94 -23.15
N ILE A 485 6.87 12.44 -22.82
CA ILE A 485 5.62 13.15 -23.11
C ILE A 485 5.52 14.43 -22.27
N GLU A 486 5.70 14.34 -20.95
CA GLU A 486 5.52 15.49 -20.06
C GLU A 486 6.60 16.58 -20.28
N LEU A 487 7.84 16.21 -20.62
CA LEU A 487 8.87 17.20 -21.00
C LEU A 487 8.57 17.87 -22.35
N GLY A 488 8.04 17.12 -23.33
CA GLY A 488 7.52 17.73 -24.56
C GLY A 488 6.41 18.74 -24.27
N ARG A 489 5.46 18.39 -23.40
CA ARG A 489 4.37 19.27 -22.95
C ARG A 489 4.86 20.48 -22.17
N THR A 490 5.96 20.33 -21.42
CA THR A 490 6.63 21.45 -20.74
C THR A 490 7.06 22.52 -21.75
N ILE A 491 7.69 22.11 -22.87
CA ILE A 491 8.06 23.03 -23.95
C ILE A 491 6.82 23.66 -24.60
N VAL A 492 5.76 22.87 -24.85
CA VAL A 492 4.48 23.39 -25.36
C VAL A 492 3.89 24.44 -24.42
N ALA A 493 3.93 24.21 -23.11
CA ALA A 493 3.42 25.14 -22.11
C ALA A 493 4.20 26.47 -22.12
N ILE A 494 5.53 26.42 -22.26
CA ILE A 494 6.39 27.60 -22.40
C ILE A 494 6.03 28.39 -23.65
N VAL A 495 6.04 27.77 -24.84
CA VAL A 495 5.76 28.48 -26.10
C VAL A 495 4.34 29.01 -26.17
N ARG A 496 3.37 28.32 -25.55
CA ARG A 496 1.98 28.76 -25.44
C ARG A 496 1.84 30.00 -24.57
N TYR A 497 2.62 30.11 -23.50
CA TYR A 497 2.64 31.31 -22.68
C TYR A 497 3.23 32.49 -23.44
N LEU A 498 4.42 32.29 -24.01
CA LEU A 498 5.17 33.33 -24.73
C LEU A 498 4.48 33.78 -26.03
N GLY A 499 3.57 32.97 -26.58
CA GLY A 499 2.77 33.33 -27.75
C GLY A 499 1.51 34.15 -27.45
N ARG A 500 1.23 34.51 -26.19
CA ARG A 500 0.01 35.25 -25.83
C ARG A 500 0.11 36.74 -26.23
N PRO A 501 -0.95 37.32 -26.81
CA PRO A 501 -1.01 38.77 -27.02
C PRO A 501 -1.08 39.49 -25.66
N ASN A 502 -0.33 40.59 -25.51
CA ASN A 502 -0.27 41.42 -24.30
C ASN A 502 0.27 40.72 -23.03
N ALA A 503 1.23 39.82 -23.20
CA ALA A 503 1.99 39.26 -22.09
C ALA A 503 2.96 40.31 -21.47
N GLU A 504 3.81 39.89 -20.53
CA GLU A 504 4.79 40.73 -19.84
C GLU A 504 5.77 41.42 -20.81
N LYS A 505 6.38 42.54 -20.37
CA LYS A 505 7.20 43.41 -21.24
C LYS A 505 8.40 42.71 -21.90
N ASP A 506 8.95 41.68 -21.27
CA ASP A 506 10.17 41.00 -21.72
C ASP A 506 9.90 39.68 -22.47
N VAL A 507 8.62 39.34 -22.70
CA VAL A 507 8.20 38.06 -23.30
C VAL A 507 8.81 37.82 -24.68
N ASP A 508 8.89 38.86 -25.52
CA ASP A 508 9.50 38.73 -26.84
C ASP A 508 10.98 38.35 -26.75
N SER A 509 11.76 38.99 -25.86
CA SER A 509 13.17 38.64 -25.67
C SER A 509 13.34 37.19 -25.21
N VAL A 510 12.56 36.77 -24.22
CA VAL A 510 12.54 35.40 -23.71
C VAL A 510 12.16 34.40 -24.82
N ARG A 511 11.20 34.75 -25.67
CA ARG A 511 10.74 33.92 -26.79
C ARG A 511 11.82 33.69 -27.85
N HIS A 512 12.72 34.63 -28.11
CA HIS A 512 13.82 34.41 -29.06
C HIS A 512 14.92 33.51 -28.49
N GLU A 513 15.17 33.56 -27.19
CA GLU A 513 16.21 32.75 -26.54
C GLU A 513 15.95 31.24 -26.65
N ILE A 514 14.69 30.80 -26.65
CA ILE A 514 14.34 29.37 -26.70
C ILE A 514 14.88 28.70 -27.98
N PHE A 515 14.90 29.42 -29.11
CA PHE A 515 15.28 28.87 -30.41
C PHE A 515 16.80 28.77 -30.61
N LYS A 516 17.58 29.29 -29.65
CA LYS A 516 19.03 29.08 -29.58
C LYS A 516 19.38 27.68 -29.06
N ILE A 517 18.44 27.01 -28.38
CA ILE A 517 18.65 25.65 -27.87
C ILE A 517 18.59 24.65 -29.04
N SER A 518 19.61 23.78 -29.12
CA SER A 518 19.70 22.75 -30.14
C SER A 518 18.54 21.75 -30.00
N LYS A 519 17.95 21.34 -31.14
CA LYS A 519 16.87 20.32 -31.19
C LYS A 519 15.62 20.66 -30.36
N ILE A 520 15.38 21.93 -30.04
CA ILE A 520 14.24 22.38 -29.22
C ILE A 520 12.87 21.92 -29.76
N ALA A 521 12.74 21.78 -31.10
CA ALA A 521 11.50 21.32 -31.74
C ALA A 521 11.32 19.79 -31.68
N ARG A 522 12.38 19.00 -31.46
CA ARG A 522 12.33 17.53 -31.53
C ARG A 522 11.43 16.89 -30.47
N PRO A 523 11.48 17.30 -29.18
CA PRO A 523 10.55 16.76 -28.19
C PRO A 523 9.09 17.05 -28.53
N VAL A 524 8.81 18.23 -29.09
CA VAL A 524 7.46 18.62 -29.52
C VAL A 524 7.02 17.81 -30.74
N ALA A 525 7.90 17.58 -31.71
CA ALA A 525 7.63 16.72 -32.86
C ALA A 525 7.34 15.26 -32.45
N ARG A 526 8.03 14.73 -31.43
CA ARG A 526 7.73 13.39 -30.86
C ARG A 526 6.34 13.29 -30.25
N LEU A 527 5.75 14.38 -29.77
CA LEU A 527 4.36 14.40 -29.32
C LEU A 527 3.40 14.17 -30.50
N VAL A 528 3.67 14.77 -31.65
CA VAL A 528 2.84 14.59 -32.86
C VAL A 528 2.81 13.13 -33.31
N ARG A 529 3.89 12.37 -33.07
CA ARG A 529 3.99 10.94 -33.40
C ARG A 529 3.19 10.03 -32.46
N GLN A 530 2.57 10.55 -31.39
CA GLN A 530 1.80 9.74 -30.44
C GLN A 530 0.49 9.24 -31.05
N ARG A 531 0.37 7.91 -31.17
CA ARG A 531 -0.85 7.24 -31.66
C ARG A 531 -1.90 7.03 -30.56
N PHE A 532 -1.45 6.65 -29.37
CA PHE A 532 -2.34 6.31 -28.24
C PHE A 532 -2.71 7.49 -27.34
N TYR A 533 -1.96 8.59 -27.41
CA TYR A 533 -2.17 9.78 -26.58
C TYR A 533 -2.64 10.95 -27.46
N ALA A 534 -3.93 10.97 -27.77
CA ALA A 534 -4.51 11.98 -28.66
C ALA A 534 -4.32 13.42 -28.18
N ASP A 535 -4.49 13.66 -26.87
CA ASP A 535 -4.30 14.99 -26.30
C ASP A 535 -2.86 15.47 -26.41
N ALA A 536 -1.89 14.58 -26.12
CA ALA A 536 -0.46 14.90 -26.26
C ALA A 536 -0.10 15.23 -27.71
N ARG A 537 -0.64 14.46 -28.68
CA ARG A 537 -0.48 14.74 -30.10
C ARG A 537 -1.04 16.11 -30.48
N SER A 538 -2.27 16.42 -30.05
CA SER A 538 -2.91 17.70 -30.34
C SER A 538 -2.12 18.88 -29.79
N GLU A 539 -1.60 18.74 -28.56
CA GLU A 539 -0.71 19.71 -27.94
C GLU A 539 0.61 19.85 -28.69
N GLY A 540 1.17 18.76 -29.21
CA GLY A 540 2.36 18.77 -30.07
C GLY A 540 2.15 19.58 -31.36
N LEU A 541 1.02 19.37 -32.04
CA LEU A 541 0.66 20.13 -33.25
C LEU A 541 0.54 21.63 -32.94
N LEU A 542 -0.16 21.97 -31.85
CA LEU A 542 -0.26 23.35 -31.36
C LEU A 542 1.13 23.95 -31.07
N GLY A 543 1.99 23.20 -30.37
CA GLY A 543 3.33 23.62 -30.01
C GLY A 543 4.20 23.94 -31.23
N LEU A 544 4.26 23.03 -32.21
CA LEU A 544 4.99 23.28 -33.46
C LEU A 544 4.40 24.50 -34.19
N GLY A 545 3.07 24.65 -34.22
CA GLY A 545 2.42 25.79 -34.85
C GLY A 545 2.80 27.12 -34.20
N LEU A 546 2.82 27.18 -32.87
CA LEU A 546 3.23 28.36 -32.10
C LEU A 546 4.72 28.70 -32.29
N MET A 547 5.58 27.69 -32.42
CA MET A 547 6.99 27.87 -32.75
C MET A 547 7.15 28.46 -34.16
N ALA A 548 6.42 27.92 -35.14
CA ALA A 548 6.49 28.32 -36.54
C ALA A 548 5.93 29.74 -36.83
N GLN A 549 5.31 30.40 -35.84
CA GLN A 549 4.88 31.79 -35.97
C GLN A 549 6.04 32.79 -36.04
N LEU A 550 7.24 32.40 -35.61
CA LEU A 550 8.46 33.20 -35.75
C LEU A 550 9.42 32.55 -36.76
N PRO A 551 10.23 33.35 -37.51
CA PRO A 551 11.19 32.83 -38.48
C PRO A 551 12.18 31.83 -37.89
N GLU A 552 12.74 32.11 -36.71
CA GLU A 552 13.72 31.26 -36.02
C GLU A 552 13.08 29.94 -35.61
N GLY A 553 11.85 29.98 -35.10
CA GLY A 553 11.11 28.79 -34.72
C GLY A 553 10.66 27.96 -35.92
N ALA A 554 10.23 28.60 -37.01
CA ALA A 554 9.90 27.92 -38.26
C ALA A 554 11.13 27.16 -38.82
N SER A 555 12.32 27.77 -38.76
CA SER A 555 13.57 27.10 -39.12
C SER A 555 13.81 25.81 -38.32
N ARG A 556 13.62 25.85 -36.98
CA ARG A 556 13.74 24.65 -36.12
C ARG A 556 12.70 23.58 -36.45
N VAL A 557 11.47 23.96 -36.77
CA VAL A 557 10.44 23.00 -37.16
C VAL A 557 10.75 22.36 -38.51
N ILE A 558 11.27 23.12 -39.48
CA ILE A 558 11.68 22.62 -40.80
C ILE A 558 12.85 21.62 -40.66
N GLU A 559 13.81 21.88 -39.76
CA GLU A 559 14.88 20.91 -39.46
C GLU A 559 14.31 19.55 -39.03
N GLU A 560 13.27 19.53 -38.20
CA GLU A 560 12.64 18.28 -37.76
C GLU A 560 11.85 17.57 -38.88
N PHE A 561 11.23 18.30 -39.81
CA PHE A 561 10.62 17.69 -41.00
C PHE A 561 11.64 17.04 -41.92
N LYS A 562 12.88 17.56 -41.97
CA LYS A 562 13.97 16.97 -42.75
C LYS A 562 14.52 15.71 -42.07
N ASP A 563 14.56 15.70 -40.74
CA ASP A 563 15.11 14.60 -39.95
C ASP A 563 14.12 13.44 -39.68
N ASP A 564 12.81 13.70 -39.64
CA ASP A 564 11.74 12.70 -39.45
C ASP A 564 10.80 12.66 -40.67
N GLU A 565 11.13 11.80 -41.65
CA GLU A 565 10.32 11.56 -42.85
C GLU A 565 8.87 11.12 -42.53
N GLY A 566 8.64 10.56 -41.33
CA GLY A 566 7.33 10.12 -40.87
C GLY A 566 6.46 11.23 -40.28
N LEU A 567 7.03 12.41 -39.97
CA LEU A 567 6.32 13.48 -39.28
C LEU A 567 5.20 14.07 -40.14
N LEU A 568 5.49 14.41 -41.39
CA LEU A 568 4.49 14.99 -42.30
C LEU A 568 3.36 14.01 -42.61
N ASN A 569 3.70 12.72 -42.77
CA ASN A 569 2.71 11.66 -42.98
C ASN A 569 1.81 11.49 -41.75
N ALA A 570 2.38 11.51 -40.54
CA ALA A 570 1.60 11.47 -39.31
C ALA A 570 0.61 12.64 -39.24
N ILE A 571 1.06 13.87 -39.50
CA ILE A 571 0.18 15.06 -39.52
C ILE A 571 -0.98 14.86 -40.51
N LYS A 572 -0.67 14.35 -41.71
CA LYS A 572 -1.67 14.05 -42.74
C LYS A 572 -2.68 13.00 -42.28
N ASP A 573 -2.23 11.90 -41.68
CA ASP A 573 -3.11 10.80 -41.26
C ASP A 573 -4.06 11.23 -40.14
N PHE A 574 -3.55 12.02 -39.18
CA PHE A 574 -4.34 12.52 -38.06
C PHE A 574 -5.31 13.63 -38.48
N ALA A 575 -4.88 14.57 -39.32
CA ALA A 575 -5.75 15.62 -39.83
C ALA A 575 -6.86 15.09 -40.74
N ASN A 576 -6.63 13.97 -41.44
CA ASN A 576 -7.63 13.28 -42.25
C ASN A 576 -8.50 12.27 -41.45
N GLY A 577 -8.27 12.11 -40.15
CA GLY A 577 -9.02 11.19 -39.29
C GLY A 577 -8.80 9.69 -39.56
N LYS A 578 -7.74 9.32 -40.29
CA LYS A 578 -7.51 7.93 -40.74
C LYS A 578 -6.94 7.00 -39.66
N ASP A 579 -6.23 7.55 -38.68
CA ASP A 579 -5.50 6.79 -37.63
C ASP A 579 -6.01 7.08 -36.20
N GLY A 580 -7.18 7.72 -36.06
CA GLY A 580 -7.83 7.93 -34.76
C GLY A 580 -8.45 6.63 -34.28
N GLY A 581 -7.82 5.95 -33.30
CA GLY A 581 -8.36 4.75 -32.66
C GLY A 581 -9.85 4.89 -32.33
N ILE A 582 -10.59 3.78 -32.49
CA ILE A 582 -12.05 3.66 -32.63
C ILE A 582 -12.87 4.32 -31.48
N GLU A 583 -12.26 4.74 -30.38
CA GLU A 583 -12.97 5.23 -29.18
C GLU A 583 -12.97 6.76 -28.96
N GLN A 584 -12.32 7.60 -29.78
CA GLN A 584 -12.21 9.05 -29.47
C GLN A 584 -12.54 10.03 -30.63
N GLN A 585 -13.24 9.58 -31.66
CA GLN A 585 -13.40 10.34 -32.93
C GLN A 585 -14.31 11.60 -32.89
N GLY A 586 -14.95 11.96 -31.76
CA GLY A 586 -15.95 13.04 -31.76
C GLY A 586 -15.42 14.48 -31.61
N SER A 587 -14.34 14.70 -30.84
CA SER A 587 -13.92 16.06 -30.40
C SER A 587 -12.44 16.36 -30.70
N THR A 588 -11.56 15.37 -30.57
CA THR A 588 -10.10 15.55 -30.73
C THR A 588 -9.67 15.60 -32.20
N GLY A 589 -10.34 14.86 -33.09
CA GLY A 589 -10.06 14.90 -34.54
C GLY A 589 -10.22 16.30 -35.16
N GLY A 590 -11.20 17.08 -34.71
CA GLY A 590 -11.39 18.46 -35.14
C GLY A 590 -10.29 19.41 -34.62
N ARG A 591 -9.75 19.16 -33.42
CA ARG A 591 -8.64 19.95 -32.86
C ARG A 591 -7.32 19.65 -33.56
N ASP A 592 -7.03 18.39 -33.83
CA ASP A 592 -5.83 17.97 -34.57
C ASP A 592 -5.80 18.61 -35.96
N TYR A 593 -6.94 18.58 -36.65
CA TYR A 593 -7.11 19.26 -37.93
C TYR A 593 -6.85 20.78 -37.84
N GLN A 594 -7.48 21.47 -36.89
CA GLN A 594 -7.31 22.93 -36.72
C GLN A 594 -5.85 23.29 -36.41
N ASN A 595 -5.20 22.54 -35.51
CA ASN A 595 -3.81 22.78 -35.14
C ASN A 595 -2.86 22.49 -36.31
N ALA A 596 -3.14 21.47 -37.12
CA ALA A 596 -2.37 21.17 -38.33
C ALA A 596 -2.45 22.31 -39.35
N ILE A 597 -3.63 22.90 -39.57
CA ILE A 597 -3.78 24.06 -40.46
C ILE A 597 -2.96 25.25 -39.96
N VAL A 598 -3.05 25.56 -38.67
CA VAL A 598 -2.30 26.68 -38.06
C VAL A 598 -0.79 26.48 -38.24
N LEU A 599 -0.29 25.26 -38.04
CA LEU A 599 1.11 24.92 -38.28
C LEU A 599 1.53 25.13 -39.74
N LEU A 600 0.79 24.57 -40.69
CA LEU A 600 1.12 24.66 -42.11
C LEU A 600 1.09 26.12 -42.60
N GLN A 601 0.09 26.90 -42.17
CA GLN A 601 0.00 28.32 -42.48
C GLN A 601 1.15 29.13 -41.87
N ALA A 602 1.52 28.85 -40.62
CA ALA A 602 2.65 29.53 -39.97
C ALA A 602 3.97 29.24 -40.68
N LEU A 603 4.20 27.98 -41.09
CA LEU A 603 5.37 27.60 -41.89
C LEU A 603 5.40 28.29 -43.25
N GLN A 604 4.26 28.46 -43.92
CA GLN A 604 4.16 29.20 -45.18
C GLN A 604 4.47 30.69 -45.04
N ASN A 605 4.02 31.31 -43.94
CA ASN A 605 4.25 32.73 -43.69
C ASN A 605 5.70 33.03 -43.31
N ASN A 606 6.37 32.08 -42.66
CA ASN A 606 7.74 32.22 -42.16
C ASN A 606 8.74 31.34 -42.92
N VAL A 607 8.47 31.01 -44.19
CA VAL A 607 9.35 30.19 -45.03
C VAL A 607 10.74 30.82 -45.10
N SER A 608 11.73 30.14 -44.49
CA SER A 608 13.13 30.46 -44.71
C SER A 608 13.51 30.17 -46.16
N THR A 609 14.45 30.93 -46.72
CA THR A 609 15.08 30.66 -48.03
C THR A 609 15.73 29.28 -48.15
N ASP A 610 15.94 28.58 -47.02
CA ASP A 610 16.62 27.26 -46.92
C ASP A 610 15.67 26.05 -46.90
N MET A 611 14.38 26.26 -47.18
CA MET A 611 13.41 25.16 -47.31
C MET A 611 13.54 24.50 -48.68
N ASP A 612 13.75 23.19 -48.71
CA ASP A 612 13.80 22.42 -49.95
C ASP A 612 12.49 22.61 -50.75
N ALA A 613 12.62 22.77 -52.07
CA ALA A 613 11.48 22.96 -52.96
C ALA A 613 10.49 21.78 -52.90
N THR A 614 11.00 20.57 -52.65
CA THR A 614 10.18 19.37 -52.47
C THR A 614 9.31 19.47 -51.22
N LEU A 615 9.92 19.77 -50.06
CA LEU A 615 9.21 19.94 -48.79
C LEU A 615 8.22 21.09 -48.86
N LYS A 616 8.59 22.21 -49.51
CA LYS A 616 7.68 23.33 -49.76
C LYS A 616 6.44 22.91 -50.54
N SER A 617 6.63 22.16 -51.62
CA SER A 617 5.53 21.63 -52.43
C SER A 617 4.63 20.69 -51.62
N GLN A 618 5.21 19.82 -50.79
CA GLN A 618 4.45 18.90 -49.94
C GLN A 618 3.63 19.62 -48.86
N ILE A 619 4.19 20.64 -48.20
CA ILE A 619 3.48 21.47 -47.21
C ILE A 619 2.30 22.21 -47.86
N VAL A 620 2.52 22.84 -49.03
CA VAL A 620 1.47 23.54 -49.78
C VAL A 620 0.37 22.57 -50.20
N SER A 621 0.74 21.42 -50.77
CA SER A 621 -0.20 20.38 -51.19
C SER A 621 -1.04 19.87 -50.03
N LEU A 622 -0.43 19.59 -48.87
CA LEU A 622 -1.15 19.15 -47.69
C LEU A 622 -2.10 20.22 -47.16
N GLN A 623 -1.70 21.50 -47.15
CA GLN A 623 -2.59 22.58 -46.73
C GLN A 623 -3.77 22.76 -47.67
N GLU A 624 -3.57 22.63 -48.99
CA GLU A 624 -4.67 22.65 -49.96
C GLU A 624 -5.62 21.45 -49.78
N GLU A 625 -5.07 20.25 -49.55
CA GLU A 625 -5.85 19.05 -49.27
C GLU A 625 -6.72 19.24 -48.02
N LEU A 626 -6.12 19.71 -46.93
CA LEU A 626 -6.84 19.98 -45.69
C LEU A 626 -7.85 21.12 -45.85
N GLY A 627 -7.50 22.21 -46.54
CA GLY A 627 -8.40 23.34 -46.77
C GLY A 627 -9.66 22.98 -47.58
N ARG A 628 -9.58 21.98 -48.46
CA ARG A 628 -10.75 21.47 -49.22
C ARG A 628 -11.72 20.67 -48.36
N LEU A 629 -11.29 20.16 -47.21
CA LEU A 629 -12.14 19.45 -46.25
C LEU A 629 -12.99 20.40 -45.37
N MET A 630 -12.79 21.73 -45.45
CA MET A 630 -13.61 22.74 -44.77
C MET A 630 -14.92 23.09 -45.46
N VAL A 631 -15.15 22.60 -46.70
CA VAL A 631 -16.30 22.98 -47.55
C VAL A 631 -17.42 21.95 -47.47
#